data_AF-A0A929K658-F1
#
_entry.id   AF-A0A929K658-F1
#
_cell.length_a   1.000
_cell.length_b   1.000
_cell.length_c   1.000
_cell.angle_alpha   90.00
_cell.angle_beta   90.00
_cell.angle_gamma   90.00
#
_symmetry.space_group_name_H-M   'P 1'
#
loop_
_entity.id
_entity.type
_entity.pdbx_description
1 polymer ?
#
loop_
_entity_poly.entity_id
_entity_poly.type
_entity_poly.pdbx_seq_one_letter_code
_entity_poly.pdbx_strand_id
1 'polypeptide(L)'
;EDFDADYFKRFYEQYYTEKVEDIDVPLEKLLENLRLVKNEQLTLACLLLFGRSPERVRPQFVIKATYYKGNDIHSNEYKDSETIDGRLIEQFEYGVSFIRRNLKGLQKNRNINAPPILEIPKEAFMEAVANAIVHRDYFINAPIFINIFENRVEIISPGILPNTVTEDNIRYGVHIERNPAILSFLERDKKFRYSGRG
;
A
#
# COMPACT_ATOMS: atom_id res chain seq x y z
N GLU A 1 -14.45 0.30 -17.56
CA GLU A 1 -14.27 -1.12 -17.17
C GLU A 1 -13.56 -1.18 -15.84
N ASP A 2 -13.95 -2.11 -14.97
CA ASP A 2 -13.50 -2.38 -13.59
C ASP A 2 -13.67 -1.30 -12.49
N PHE A 3 -14.09 -0.06 -12.80
CA PHE A 3 -14.42 0.93 -11.76
C PHE A 3 -15.57 0.49 -10.84
N ASP A 4 -15.33 0.57 -9.53
CA ASP A 4 -16.31 0.29 -8.49
C ASP A 4 -16.98 1.57 -7.99
N ALA A 5 -18.05 1.97 -8.67
CA ALA A 5 -18.79 3.19 -8.35
C ALA A 5 -19.33 3.19 -6.92
N ASP A 6 -19.81 2.04 -6.41
CA ASP A 6 -20.40 1.97 -5.07
C ASP A 6 -19.34 2.17 -3.99
N TYR A 7 -18.15 1.57 -4.16
CA TYR A 7 -17.04 1.80 -3.26
C TYR A 7 -16.55 3.24 -3.33
N PHE A 8 -16.42 3.82 -4.53
CA PHE A 8 -16.04 5.22 -4.69
C PHE A 8 -17.03 6.16 -3.99
N LYS A 9 -18.35 5.95 -4.14
CA LYS A 9 -19.38 6.75 -3.47
C LYS A 9 -19.28 6.69 -1.95
N ARG A 10 -19.09 5.49 -1.38
CA ARG A 10 -18.86 5.33 0.07
C ARG A 10 -17.59 6.03 0.54
N PHE A 11 -16.50 5.90 -0.22
CA PHE A 11 -15.25 6.60 0.06
C PHE A 11 -15.45 8.12 0.02
N TYR A 12 -16.14 8.62 -1.00
CA TYR A 12 -16.43 10.04 -1.19
C TYR A 12 -17.26 10.60 -0.03
N GLU A 13 -18.37 9.95 0.33
CA GLU A 13 -19.23 10.35 1.44
C GLU A 13 -18.48 10.36 2.77
N GLN A 14 -17.68 9.32 3.04
CA GLN A 14 -16.88 9.26 4.25
C GLN A 14 -15.86 10.41 4.36
N TYR A 15 -15.35 10.89 3.22
CA TYR A 15 -14.28 11.89 3.19
C TYR A 15 -14.80 13.33 3.08
N TYR A 16 -15.66 13.61 2.10
CA TYR A 16 -16.20 14.95 1.85
C TYR A 16 -17.39 15.29 2.75
N THR A 17 -17.92 14.32 3.51
CA THR A 17 -19.12 14.48 4.35
C THR A 17 -20.34 14.94 3.52
N GLU A 18 -20.34 14.57 2.24
CA GLU A 18 -21.37 14.90 1.25
C GLU A 18 -21.52 13.70 0.31
N LYS A 19 -22.74 13.40 -0.12
CA LYS A 19 -22.98 12.31 -1.06
C LYS A 19 -22.70 12.77 -2.47
N VAL A 20 -22.21 11.85 -3.30
CA VAL A 20 -22.00 12.12 -4.72
C VAL A 20 -23.32 12.54 -5.40
N GLU A 21 -24.43 11.97 -4.95
CA GLU A 21 -25.78 12.26 -5.43
C GLU A 21 -26.25 13.70 -5.14
N ASP A 22 -25.67 14.36 -4.13
CA ASP A 22 -26.05 15.73 -3.75
C ASP A 22 -25.27 16.79 -4.54
N ILE A 23 -24.28 16.35 -5.35
CA ILE A 23 -23.43 17.24 -6.15
C ILE A 23 -24.12 17.54 -7.47
N ASP A 24 -24.22 18.83 -7.81
CA ASP A 24 -24.75 19.33 -9.09
C ASP A 24 -23.75 19.17 -10.26
N VAL A 25 -23.06 18.03 -10.33
CA VAL A 25 -22.08 17.70 -11.36
C VAL A 25 -22.21 16.22 -11.70
N PRO A 26 -22.31 15.84 -13.00
CA PRO A 26 -22.33 14.43 -13.39
C PRO A 26 -21.12 13.65 -12.87
N LEU A 27 -21.31 12.37 -12.53
CA LEU A 27 -20.27 11.52 -11.94
C LEU A 27 -18.99 11.50 -12.79
N GLU A 28 -19.12 11.39 -14.12
CA GLU A 28 -18.00 11.40 -15.05
C GLU A 28 -17.19 12.69 -14.90
N LYS A 29 -17.89 13.84 -14.79
CA LYS A 29 -17.23 15.14 -14.64
C LYS A 29 -16.58 15.30 -13.28
N LEU A 30 -17.18 14.76 -12.23
CA LEU A 30 -16.56 14.67 -10.90
C LEU A 30 -15.27 13.85 -10.95
N LEU A 31 -15.29 12.68 -11.59
CA LEU A 31 -14.11 11.81 -11.73
C LEU A 31 -13.00 12.48 -12.57
N GLU A 32 -13.34 13.25 -13.60
CA GLU A 32 -12.39 14.08 -14.33
C GLU A 32 -11.76 15.16 -13.44
N ASN A 33 -12.58 15.89 -12.67
CA ASN A 33 -12.11 16.93 -11.75
C ASN A 33 -11.16 16.36 -10.69
N LEU A 34 -11.43 15.14 -10.24
CA LEU A 34 -10.58 14.37 -9.32
C LEU A 34 -9.37 13.71 -10.01
N ARG A 35 -9.21 13.89 -11.34
CA ARG A 35 -8.15 13.29 -12.17
C ARG A 35 -8.15 11.75 -12.16
N LEU A 36 -9.29 11.15 -11.86
CA LEU A 36 -9.52 9.71 -11.93
C LEU A 36 -9.90 9.26 -13.34
N VAL A 37 -10.43 10.17 -14.17
CA VAL A 37 -10.67 9.96 -15.60
C VAL A 37 -9.91 10.99 -16.41
N LYS A 38 -9.36 10.58 -17.55
CA LYS A 38 -8.70 11.45 -18.53
C LYS A 38 -9.00 10.94 -19.94
N ASN A 39 -9.45 11.81 -20.84
CA ASN A 39 -9.82 11.46 -22.21
C ASN A 39 -10.77 10.24 -22.26
N GLU A 40 -11.82 10.27 -21.43
CA GLU A 40 -12.84 9.20 -21.32
C GLU A 40 -12.30 7.85 -20.82
N GLN A 41 -11.03 7.77 -20.42
CA GLN A 41 -10.41 6.56 -19.89
C GLN A 41 -10.09 6.71 -18.41
N LEU A 42 -10.26 5.61 -17.66
CA LEU A 42 -9.81 5.54 -16.28
C LEU A 42 -8.29 5.71 -16.24
N THR A 43 -7.81 6.57 -15.33
CA THR A 43 -6.39 6.63 -15.05
C THR A 43 -5.95 5.38 -14.30
N LEU A 44 -4.65 5.08 -14.35
CA LEU A 44 -4.09 3.98 -13.57
C LEU A 44 -4.39 4.16 -12.06
N ALA A 45 -4.30 5.38 -11.54
CA ALA A 45 -4.64 5.65 -10.15
C ALA A 45 -6.10 5.29 -9.84
N CYS A 46 -7.04 5.62 -10.72
CA CYS A 46 -8.44 5.25 -10.56
C CYS A 46 -8.63 3.73 -10.51
N LEU A 47 -8.01 3.00 -11.44
CA LEU A 47 -8.04 1.54 -11.44
C LEU A 47 -7.50 0.96 -10.12
N LEU A 48 -6.36 1.45 -9.64
CA LEU A 48 -5.70 0.87 -8.47
C LEU A 48 -6.35 1.26 -7.13
N LEU A 49 -7.01 2.41 -7.07
CA LEU A 49 -7.69 2.88 -5.85
C LEU A 49 -9.14 2.40 -5.77
N PHE A 50 -9.82 2.34 -6.91
CA PHE A 50 -11.27 2.17 -6.99
C PHE A 50 -11.71 1.06 -7.96
N GLY A 51 -10.79 0.25 -8.48
CA GLY A 51 -11.12 -0.94 -9.27
C GLY A 51 -11.69 -2.06 -8.39
N ARG A 52 -12.54 -2.92 -8.96
CA ARG A 52 -13.04 -4.13 -8.28
C ARG A 52 -11.99 -5.24 -8.26
N SER A 53 -11.22 -5.36 -9.34
CA SER A 53 -10.24 -6.41 -9.58
C SER A 53 -9.08 -5.87 -10.44
N PRO A 54 -8.32 -4.87 -9.94
CA PRO A 54 -7.29 -4.19 -10.73
C PRO A 54 -6.23 -5.12 -11.29
N GLU A 55 -5.96 -6.24 -10.60
CA GLU A 55 -5.03 -7.30 -11.02
C GLU A 55 -5.44 -7.96 -12.34
N ARG A 56 -6.72 -7.95 -12.73
CA ARG A 56 -7.15 -8.44 -14.06
C ARG A 56 -6.58 -7.59 -15.21
N VAL A 57 -6.35 -6.31 -14.94
CA VAL A 57 -5.81 -5.34 -15.92
C VAL A 57 -4.30 -5.13 -15.70
N ARG A 58 -3.81 -5.26 -14.46
CA ARG A 58 -2.41 -5.11 -14.06
C ARG A 58 -1.98 -6.25 -13.11
N PRO A 59 -1.73 -7.47 -13.63
CA PRO A 59 -1.45 -8.66 -12.80
C PRO A 59 -0.21 -8.56 -11.91
N GLN A 60 0.74 -7.68 -12.26
CA GLN A 60 1.98 -7.51 -11.50
C GLN A 60 1.89 -6.36 -10.49
N PHE A 61 0.78 -5.62 -10.40
CA PHE A 61 0.64 -4.49 -9.47
C PHE A 61 0.05 -4.98 -8.15
N VAL A 62 0.72 -5.97 -7.59
CA VAL A 62 0.36 -6.73 -6.40
C VAL A 62 1.55 -6.77 -5.45
N ILE A 63 1.32 -7.18 -4.21
CA ILE A 63 2.39 -7.51 -3.26
C ILE A 63 2.55 -9.03 -3.22
N LYS A 64 3.77 -9.53 -3.46
CA LYS A 64 4.14 -10.92 -3.19
C LYS A 64 4.82 -11.00 -1.84
N ALA A 65 4.21 -11.69 -0.89
CA ALA A 65 4.68 -11.78 0.47
C ALA A 65 5.10 -13.21 0.80
N THR A 66 6.31 -13.40 1.33
CA THR A 66 6.86 -14.72 1.64
C THR A 66 7.66 -14.67 2.94
N TYR A 67 7.40 -15.61 3.85
CA TYR A 67 8.20 -15.85 5.04
C TYR A 67 9.07 -17.09 4.84
N TYR A 68 10.37 -16.89 4.64
CA TYR A 68 11.33 -17.95 4.42
C TYR A 68 11.70 -18.66 5.73
N LYS A 69 12.02 -19.95 5.64
CA LYS A 69 12.69 -20.67 6.73
C LYS A 69 14.19 -20.36 6.68
N GLY A 70 14.73 -19.83 7.78
CA GLY A 70 16.11 -19.36 7.84
C GLY A 70 16.29 -17.96 7.23
N ASN A 71 17.48 -17.70 6.69
CA ASN A 71 17.88 -16.36 6.22
C ASN A 71 18.32 -16.32 4.74
N ASP A 72 18.21 -17.45 4.04
CA ASP A 72 18.56 -17.59 2.62
C ASP A 72 17.33 -17.37 1.72
N ILE A 73 17.46 -16.45 0.77
CA ILE A 73 16.42 -16.11 -0.21
C ILE A 73 16.26 -17.16 -1.31
N HIS A 74 17.29 -18.00 -1.52
CA HIS A 74 17.25 -19.11 -2.47
C HIS A 74 16.69 -20.39 -1.85
N SER A 75 16.30 -20.35 -0.58
CA SER A 75 15.58 -21.44 0.06
C SER A 75 14.22 -21.63 -0.59
N ASN A 76 13.95 -22.84 -1.07
CA ASN A 76 12.61 -23.23 -1.51
C ASN A 76 11.67 -23.56 -0.34
N GLU A 77 12.13 -23.42 0.91
CA GLU A 77 11.33 -23.66 2.11
C GLU A 77 10.80 -22.34 2.70
N TYR A 78 9.48 -22.17 2.69
CA TYR A 78 8.78 -21.04 3.31
C TYR A 78 7.76 -21.54 4.36
N LYS A 79 7.54 -20.72 5.39
CA LYS A 79 6.58 -20.96 6.48
C LYS A 79 5.19 -20.39 6.15
N ASP A 80 5.15 -19.30 5.39
CA ASP A 80 3.93 -18.64 4.93
C ASP A 80 4.22 -17.92 3.61
N SER A 81 3.23 -17.84 2.71
CA SER A 81 3.34 -17.10 1.46
C SER A 81 1.97 -16.72 0.94
N GLU A 82 1.85 -15.51 0.40
CA GLU A 82 0.59 -14.94 -0.08
C GLU A 82 0.86 -14.01 -1.27
N THR A 83 -0.03 -14.03 -2.26
CA THR A 83 -0.13 -12.93 -3.24
C THR A 83 -1.28 -12.06 -2.80
N ILE A 84 -0.97 -10.79 -2.55
CA ILE A 84 -1.89 -9.79 -2.04
C ILE A 84 -2.22 -8.85 -3.20
N ASP A 85 -3.41 -9.02 -3.76
CA ASP A 85 -3.97 -8.27 -4.88
C ASP A 85 -5.10 -7.33 -4.42
N GLY A 86 -5.91 -6.83 -5.36
CA GLY A 86 -6.96 -5.85 -5.08
C GLY A 86 -6.46 -4.41 -5.04
N ARG A 87 -7.29 -3.54 -4.43
CA ARG A 87 -7.03 -2.09 -4.34
C ARG A 87 -5.81 -1.81 -3.48
N LEU A 88 -5.16 -0.67 -3.70
CA LEU A 88 -3.96 -0.31 -2.93
C LEU A 88 -4.18 -0.26 -1.41
N ILE A 89 -5.39 0.10 -0.95
CA ILE A 89 -5.70 0.08 0.48
C ILE A 89 -5.79 -1.35 1.03
N GLU A 90 -6.31 -2.30 0.26
CA GLU A 90 -6.38 -3.71 0.62
C GLU A 90 -4.96 -4.30 0.64
N GLN A 91 -4.15 -3.98 -0.37
CA GLN A 91 -2.73 -4.35 -0.41
C GLN A 91 -1.96 -3.82 0.81
N PHE A 92 -2.21 -2.57 1.20
CA PHE A 92 -1.64 -2.01 2.42
C PHE A 92 -2.07 -2.79 3.68
N GLU A 93 -3.37 -2.96 3.89
CA GLU A 93 -3.91 -3.64 5.08
C GLU A 93 -3.41 -5.08 5.19
N TYR A 94 -3.47 -5.84 4.10
CA TYR A 94 -3.06 -7.23 4.07
C TYR A 94 -1.54 -7.39 4.10
N GLY A 95 -0.77 -6.50 3.49
CA GLY A 95 0.69 -6.49 3.62
C GLY A 95 1.15 -6.25 5.06
N VAL A 96 0.54 -5.28 5.74
CA VAL A 96 0.76 -5.00 7.17
C VAL A 96 0.33 -6.20 8.03
N SER A 97 -0.79 -6.84 7.71
CA SER A 97 -1.28 -8.04 8.40
C SER A 97 -0.34 -9.23 8.23
N PHE A 98 0.19 -9.44 7.02
CA PHE A 98 1.17 -10.48 6.69
C PHE A 98 2.44 -10.33 7.53
N ILE A 99 2.98 -9.12 7.62
CA ILE A 99 4.15 -8.85 8.47
C ILE A 99 3.79 -9.14 9.93
N ARG A 100 2.71 -8.53 10.43
CA ARG A 100 2.31 -8.64 11.84
C ARG A 100 2.10 -10.09 12.30
N ARG A 101 1.50 -10.95 11.47
CA ARG A 101 1.20 -12.35 11.84
C ARG A 101 2.45 -13.24 11.82
N ASN A 102 3.47 -12.87 11.05
CA ASN A 102 4.70 -13.66 10.86
C ASN A 102 5.88 -13.15 11.70
N LEU A 103 5.80 -11.94 12.27
CA LEU A 103 6.78 -11.44 13.24
C LEU A 103 6.69 -12.21 14.57
N LYS A 104 7.85 -12.44 15.18
CA LYS A 104 7.91 -13.06 16.51
C LYS A 104 7.37 -12.10 17.56
N GLY A 105 6.45 -12.60 18.37
CA GLY A 105 5.96 -11.92 19.57
C GLY A 105 6.74 -12.34 20.81
N LEU A 106 7.48 -11.43 21.42
CA LEU A 106 8.11 -11.66 22.72
C LEU A 106 7.08 -11.43 23.84
N GLN A 107 6.71 -12.48 24.57
CA GLN A 107 6.08 -12.36 25.88
C GLN A 107 7.15 -12.13 26.94
N LYS A 108 7.53 -10.87 27.17
CA LYS A 108 8.32 -10.51 28.36
C LYS A 108 7.40 -10.53 29.57
N ASN A 109 7.48 -11.54 30.46
CA ASN A 109 6.95 -11.59 31.84
C ASN A 109 5.86 -10.55 32.15
N ARG A 110 4.79 -10.57 31.37
CA ARG A 110 3.65 -9.65 31.46
C ARG A 110 2.43 -10.48 31.80
N ASN A 111 1.43 -9.81 32.35
CA ASN A 111 0.10 -10.37 32.58
C ASN A 111 -0.34 -11.15 31.32
N ILE A 112 -0.95 -12.32 31.49
CA ILE A 112 -1.35 -13.25 30.40
C ILE A 112 -2.19 -12.53 29.32
N ASN A 113 -2.85 -11.44 29.69
CA ASN A 113 -3.70 -10.62 28.81
C ASN A 113 -2.95 -9.50 28.05
N ALA A 114 -1.65 -9.31 28.27
CA ALA A 114 -0.89 -8.28 27.58
C ALA A 114 -0.54 -8.72 26.15
N PRO A 115 -0.72 -7.86 25.13
CA PRO A 115 -0.33 -8.18 23.77
C PRO A 115 1.18 -8.43 23.69
N PRO A 116 1.62 -9.38 22.84
CA PRO A 116 3.04 -9.67 22.66
C PRO A 116 3.76 -8.44 22.10
N ILE A 117 5.00 -8.22 22.54
CA ILE A 117 5.86 -7.18 21.97
C ILE A 117 6.42 -7.73 20.66
N LEU A 118 6.10 -7.09 19.54
CA LEU A 118 6.65 -7.45 18.24
C LEU A 118 8.13 -7.06 18.17
N GLU A 119 8.92 -7.87 17.47
CA GLU A 119 10.35 -7.59 17.23
C GLU A 119 10.60 -6.32 16.40
N ILE A 120 9.64 -5.94 15.53
CA ILE A 120 9.63 -4.67 14.81
C ILE A 120 8.38 -3.89 15.25
N PRO A 121 8.51 -2.60 15.64
CA PRO A 121 7.37 -1.75 15.96
C PRO A 121 6.35 -1.70 14.82
N LYS A 122 5.06 -1.70 15.16
CA LYS A 122 3.98 -1.73 14.17
C LYS A 122 4.06 -0.57 13.19
N GLU A 123 4.36 0.61 13.71
CA GLU A 123 4.45 1.86 12.99
C GLU A 123 5.56 1.81 11.93
N ALA A 124 6.68 1.13 12.22
CA ALA A 124 7.82 1.05 11.31
C ALA A 124 7.49 0.23 10.05
N PHE A 125 6.88 -0.95 10.20
CA PHE A 125 6.51 -1.74 9.02
C PHE A 125 5.26 -1.20 8.31
N MET A 126 4.35 -0.52 9.01
CA MET A 126 3.26 0.21 8.35
C MET A 126 3.80 1.30 7.43
N GLU A 127 4.72 2.13 7.91
CA GLU A 127 5.36 3.18 7.09
C GLU A 127 6.12 2.56 5.90
N ALA A 128 6.85 1.47 6.12
CA ALA A 128 7.60 0.80 5.06
C ALA A 128 6.70 0.24 3.95
N VAL A 129 5.55 -0.36 4.29
CA VAL A 129 4.55 -0.82 3.30
C VAL A 129 3.91 0.36 2.58
N ALA A 130 3.55 1.43 3.30
CA ALA A 130 3.00 2.65 2.68
C ALA A 130 4.01 3.26 1.69
N ASN A 131 5.27 3.41 2.09
CA ASN A 131 6.35 3.90 1.22
C ASN A 131 6.50 3.04 -0.03
N ALA A 132 6.47 1.70 0.12
CA ALA A 132 6.57 0.80 -1.01
C ALA A 132 5.44 1.01 -2.04
N ILE A 133 4.22 1.28 -1.60
CA ILE A 133 3.05 1.53 -2.46
C ILE A 133 3.10 2.92 -3.10
N VAL A 134 3.40 3.94 -2.31
CA VAL A 134 3.34 5.35 -2.71
C VAL A 134 4.49 5.72 -3.63
N HIS A 135 5.68 5.17 -3.40
CA HIS A 135 6.88 5.47 -4.19
C HIS A 135 7.17 4.47 -5.30
N ARG A 136 6.33 3.44 -5.45
CA ARG A 136 6.42 2.45 -6.53
C ARG A 136 6.49 3.13 -7.90
N ASP A 137 7.42 2.69 -8.73
CA ASP A 137 7.44 3.03 -10.15
C ASP A 137 6.38 2.22 -10.90
N TYR A 138 5.22 2.84 -11.14
CA TYR A 138 4.11 2.22 -11.87
C TYR A 138 4.34 2.09 -13.38
N PHE A 139 5.47 2.52 -13.92
CA PHE A 139 5.88 2.18 -15.29
C PHE A 139 6.57 0.81 -15.36
N ILE A 140 6.97 0.23 -14.23
CA ILE A 140 7.62 -1.08 -14.16
C ILE A 140 6.58 -2.17 -13.88
N ASN A 141 6.57 -3.21 -14.72
CA ASN A 141 5.64 -4.34 -14.62
C ASN A 141 6.16 -5.45 -13.69
N ALA A 142 6.37 -5.13 -12.41
CA ALA A 142 6.87 -6.05 -11.39
C ALA A 142 6.14 -5.85 -10.04
N PRO A 143 5.96 -6.89 -9.21
CA PRO A 143 5.30 -6.76 -7.91
C PRO A 143 6.20 -6.05 -6.90
N ILE A 144 5.60 -5.58 -5.81
CA ILE A 144 6.32 -5.32 -4.57
C ILE A 144 6.57 -6.66 -3.90
N PHE A 145 7.75 -6.85 -3.30
CA PHE A 145 8.04 -8.04 -2.50
C PHE A 145 8.11 -7.69 -1.02
N ILE A 146 7.46 -8.50 -0.18
CA ILE A 146 7.65 -8.51 1.27
C ILE A 146 8.30 -9.85 1.62
N ASN A 147 9.58 -9.84 1.96
CA ASN A 147 10.33 -11.04 2.36
C ASN A 147 10.61 -10.99 3.85
N ILE A 148 10.10 -11.96 4.60
CA ILE A 148 10.39 -12.11 6.03
C ILE A 148 11.41 -13.24 6.18
N PHE A 149 12.43 -12.98 6.98
CA PHE A 149 13.46 -13.94 7.37
C PHE A 149 13.52 -14.00 8.90
N GLU A 150 14.26 -14.96 9.43
CA GLU A 150 14.35 -15.10 10.89
C GLU A 150 15.10 -13.94 11.57
N ASN A 151 15.87 -13.15 10.82
CA ASN A 151 16.67 -12.03 11.31
C ASN A 151 16.29 -10.65 10.74
N ARG A 152 15.40 -10.55 9.75
CA ARG A 152 15.06 -9.29 9.07
C ARG A 152 13.76 -9.37 8.29
N VAL A 153 13.21 -8.21 7.95
CA VAL A 153 12.14 -8.04 6.96
C VAL A 153 12.66 -7.14 5.85
N GLU A 154 12.50 -7.56 4.60
CA GLU A 154 12.84 -6.79 3.41
C GLU A 154 11.56 -6.43 2.66
N ILE A 155 11.41 -5.16 2.30
CA ILE A 155 10.33 -4.69 1.43
C ILE A 155 10.98 -4.08 0.18
N ILE A 156 10.77 -4.71 -0.97
CA ILE A 156 11.39 -4.35 -2.24
C ILE A 156 10.30 -3.80 -3.16
N SER A 157 10.37 -2.52 -3.48
CA SER A 157 9.45 -1.86 -4.41
C SER A 157 10.11 -1.60 -5.76
N PRO A 158 9.40 -1.76 -6.89
CA PRO A 158 9.92 -1.41 -8.21
C PRO A 158 10.32 0.06 -8.33
N GLY A 159 11.48 0.30 -8.92
CA GLY A 159 11.99 1.65 -9.22
C GLY A 159 13.31 1.94 -8.53
N ILE A 160 13.78 3.17 -8.72
CA ILE A 160 14.93 3.74 -8.02
C ILE A 160 14.49 4.98 -7.23
N LEU A 161 15.31 5.40 -6.28
CA LEU A 161 15.13 6.69 -5.62
C LEU A 161 15.03 7.80 -6.69
N PRO A 162 14.12 8.78 -6.55
CA PRO A 162 14.06 9.92 -7.45
C PRO A 162 15.45 10.58 -7.54
N ASN A 163 15.89 10.97 -8.74
CA ASN A 163 17.26 11.47 -8.99
C ASN A 163 17.70 12.65 -8.10
N THR A 164 16.77 13.35 -7.47
CA THR A 164 16.99 14.48 -6.56
C THR A 164 17.07 14.08 -5.07
N VAL A 165 16.86 12.81 -4.76
CA VAL A 165 16.79 12.28 -3.39
C VAL A 165 17.93 11.28 -3.19
N THR A 166 18.80 11.58 -2.24
CA THR A 166 19.85 10.67 -1.74
C THR A 166 19.41 10.09 -0.39
N GLU A 167 19.97 8.95 0.02
CA GLU A 167 19.72 8.38 1.36
C GLU A 167 19.95 9.39 2.49
N ASP A 168 20.98 10.23 2.36
CA ASP A 168 21.28 11.28 3.33
C ASP A 168 20.16 12.32 3.40
N ASN A 169 19.66 12.79 2.25
CA ASN A 169 18.61 13.81 2.22
C ASN A 169 17.25 13.29 2.72
N ILE A 170 16.96 12.00 2.53
CA ILE A 170 15.76 11.35 3.11
C ILE A 170 15.82 11.41 4.64
N ARG A 171 16.97 11.10 5.25
CA ARG A 171 17.17 11.18 6.71
C ARG A 171 16.97 12.59 7.27
N TYR A 172 17.16 13.62 6.45
CA TYR A 172 16.90 15.02 6.79
C TYR A 172 15.49 15.50 6.44
N GLY A 173 14.60 14.61 6.01
CA GLY A 173 13.18 14.88 5.78
C GLY A 173 12.84 15.41 4.38
N VAL A 174 13.73 15.28 3.39
CA VAL A 174 13.39 15.59 2.00
C VAL A 174 12.49 14.49 1.44
N HIS A 175 11.23 14.84 1.21
CA HIS A 175 10.22 13.91 0.71
C HIS A 175 9.74 14.30 -0.69
N ILE A 176 9.94 13.42 -1.68
CA ILE A 176 9.43 13.61 -3.04
C ILE A 176 8.58 12.40 -3.42
N GLU A 177 7.27 12.62 -3.46
CA GLU A 177 6.26 11.64 -3.84
C GLU A 177 6.31 11.34 -5.33
N ARG A 178 6.50 10.07 -5.71
CA ARG A 178 6.38 9.67 -7.12
C ARG A 178 4.92 9.69 -7.58
N ASN A 179 3.98 9.36 -6.70
CA ASN A 179 2.57 9.20 -7.03
C ASN A 179 1.64 10.06 -6.15
N PRO A 180 1.67 11.40 -6.28
CA PRO A 180 0.92 12.31 -5.41
C PRO A 180 -0.60 12.10 -5.48
N ALA A 181 -1.14 11.69 -6.63
CA ALA A 181 -2.56 11.36 -6.75
C ALA A 181 -2.93 10.16 -5.88
N ILE A 182 -2.15 9.07 -5.96
CA ILE A 182 -2.36 7.86 -5.15
C ILE A 182 -2.30 8.21 -3.66
N LEU A 183 -1.24 8.90 -3.24
CA LEU A 183 -1.10 9.31 -1.84
C LEU A 183 -2.28 10.13 -1.36
N SER A 184 -2.69 11.15 -2.14
CA SER A 184 -3.77 12.04 -1.76
C SER A 184 -5.09 11.32 -1.48
N PHE A 185 -5.35 10.17 -2.13
CA PHE A 185 -6.53 9.35 -1.84
C PHE A 185 -6.29 8.38 -0.69
N LEU A 186 -5.11 7.77 -0.60
CA LEU A 186 -4.78 6.83 0.48
C LEU A 186 -4.75 7.52 1.85
N GLU A 187 -4.17 8.71 1.99
CA GLU A 187 -4.14 9.46 3.26
C GLU A 187 -5.53 9.82 3.81
N ARG A 188 -6.54 9.82 2.94
CA ARG A 188 -7.93 10.06 3.30
C ARG A 188 -8.61 8.82 3.84
N ASP A 189 -8.05 7.64 3.58
CA ASP A 189 -8.53 6.40 4.17
C ASP A 189 -8.00 6.27 5.61
N LYS A 190 -8.92 6.15 6.57
CA LYS A 190 -8.60 6.03 8.01
C LYS A 190 -7.73 4.81 8.33
N LYS A 191 -7.68 3.81 7.46
CA LYS A 191 -6.87 2.60 7.62
C LYS A 191 -5.42 2.85 7.22
N PHE A 192 -5.17 3.76 6.28
CA PHE A 192 -3.83 4.12 5.85
C PHE A 192 -3.14 4.96 6.94
N ARG A 193 -1.89 4.62 7.25
CA ARG A 193 -1.04 5.40 8.16
C ARG A 193 0.25 5.68 7.42
N TYR A 194 0.49 6.97 7.23
CA TYR A 194 1.65 7.47 6.55
C TYR A 194 2.16 8.71 7.24
N SER A 195 3.45 8.76 7.53
CA SER A 195 4.08 9.90 8.19
C SER A 195 4.91 10.76 7.24
N GLY A 196 5.38 10.19 6.12
CA GLY A 196 6.30 10.85 5.18
C GLY A 196 7.68 11.14 5.78
N ARG A 197 8.02 10.50 6.91
CA ARG A 197 9.27 10.70 7.67
C ARG A 197 10.22 9.49 7.61
N GLY A 198 9.86 8.48 6.81
CA GLY A 198 10.66 7.27 6.63
C GLY A 198 11.98 7.51 5.92
#